data_AF-A0A4T2C9B4-F1
#
_entry.id   AF-A0A4T2C9B4-F1
#
_cell.length_a   1.000
_cell.length_b   1.000
_cell.length_c   1.000
_cell.angle_alpha   90.00
_cell.angle_beta   90.00
_cell.angle_gamma   90.00
#
_symmetry.space_group_name_H-M   'P 1'
#
loop_
_entity.id
_entity.type
_entity.pdbx_description
1 polymer ?
#
loop_
_entity_poly.entity_id
_entity_poly.type
_entity_poly.pdbx_seq_one_letter_code
_entity_poly.pdbx_strand_id
1 'polypeptide(L)'
;MKIMSYNLRKHAATTELLALVERNPVDVLCLQEGDGVRMPQQIGELKLASATYKNSLGLAIYYRPDRFTALESHAFTLRKSIHDRVLQPAIERLLTTRFVDLVSGQDIQLASFHASPLSATNLLRRRQIGQALDHLAALSNGSPTLMTGDFNYPLLRGPLIRQAERAGFSLNLSDGPTYFYTKSIAYHFDFLLSRGFDVQLVETLGRGLSDHRPILMTTEILKRAGLNLPEIGSAEAAGPTASVFDEVE
;
A
#
# COMPACT_ATOMS: atom_id res chain seq x y z
N MET A 1 -4.83 -12.83 -2.51
CA MET A 1 -3.54 -12.25 -2.93
C MET A 1 -2.59 -12.23 -1.74
N LYS A 2 -1.28 -12.34 -2.00
CA LYS A 2 -0.22 -12.32 -0.99
C LYS A 2 0.64 -11.08 -1.18
N ILE A 3 0.81 -10.31 -0.12
CA ILE A 3 1.62 -9.08 -0.12
C ILE A 3 2.68 -9.25 0.96
N MET A 4 3.93 -8.90 0.69
CA MET A 4 4.99 -8.88 1.69
C MET A 4 5.46 -7.45 1.94
N SER A 5 5.77 -7.12 3.19
CA SER A 5 6.47 -5.89 3.54
C SER A 5 7.76 -6.19 4.30
N TYR A 6 8.84 -5.48 3.97
CA TYR A 6 10.12 -5.66 4.65
C TYR A 6 11.00 -4.40 4.67
N ASN A 7 11.37 -3.96 5.86
CA ASN A 7 12.43 -2.97 6.06
C ASN A 7 13.80 -3.66 5.92
N LEU A 8 14.63 -3.17 4.98
CA LEU A 8 15.89 -3.79 4.58
C LEU A 8 17.09 -3.42 5.45
N ARG A 9 16.91 -2.58 6.48
CA ARG A 9 17.98 -2.06 7.33
C ARG A 9 19.11 -1.45 6.51
N LYS A 10 18.86 -0.28 5.92
CA LYS A 10 19.80 0.44 5.06
C LYS A 10 20.38 -0.46 3.95
N HIS A 11 19.51 -1.16 3.23
CA HIS A 11 19.85 -2.02 2.10
C HIS A 11 20.66 -3.29 2.46
N ALA A 12 20.83 -3.61 3.74
CA ALA A 12 21.60 -4.78 4.18
C ALA A 12 20.92 -6.12 3.81
N ALA A 13 19.59 -6.17 3.88
CA ALA A 13 18.81 -7.39 3.65
C ALA A 13 18.41 -7.63 2.17
N THR A 14 18.92 -6.83 1.23
CA THR A 14 18.59 -6.98 -0.20
C THR A 14 19.03 -8.35 -0.75
N THR A 15 20.14 -8.90 -0.25
CA THR A 15 20.74 -10.15 -0.73
C THR A 15 19.93 -11.41 -0.42
N GLU A 16 19.02 -11.35 0.55
CA GLU A 16 18.15 -12.48 0.91
C GLU A 16 16.78 -12.43 0.24
N LEU A 17 16.46 -11.35 -0.49
CA LEU A 17 15.12 -11.15 -1.07
C LEU A 17 14.71 -12.24 -2.05
N LEU A 18 15.62 -12.70 -2.92
CA LEU A 18 15.33 -13.77 -3.88
C LEU A 18 14.87 -15.05 -3.15
N ALA A 19 15.69 -15.52 -2.22
CA ALA A 19 15.39 -16.72 -1.46
C ALA A 19 14.13 -16.54 -0.58
N LEU A 20 13.86 -15.31 -0.11
CA LEU A 20 12.67 -14.99 0.66
C LEU A 20 11.38 -15.11 -0.19
N VAL A 21 11.38 -14.56 -1.41
CA VAL A 21 10.20 -14.61 -2.31
C VAL A 21 10.02 -15.97 -2.97
N GLU A 22 11.09 -16.74 -3.17
CA GLU A 22 11.00 -18.14 -3.64
C GLU A 22 10.36 -19.03 -2.59
N ARG A 23 10.74 -18.88 -1.31
CA ARG A 23 10.13 -19.61 -0.20
C ARG A 23 8.71 -19.17 0.10
N ASN A 24 8.42 -17.89 -0.12
CA ASN A 24 7.11 -17.29 0.15
C ASN A 24 6.65 -16.54 -1.10
N PRO A 25 6.10 -17.24 -2.11
CA PRO A 25 5.63 -16.58 -3.32
C PRO A 25 4.59 -15.51 -2.99
N VAL A 26 4.87 -14.29 -3.41
CA VAL A 26 3.98 -13.14 -3.23
C VAL A 26 3.58 -12.54 -4.56
N ASP A 27 2.50 -11.78 -4.54
CA ASP A 27 2.02 -11.05 -5.70
C ASP A 27 2.60 -9.62 -5.69
N VAL A 28 2.85 -9.05 -4.50
CA VAL A 28 3.45 -7.72 -4.31
C VAL A 28 4.46 -7.74 -3.16
N LEU A 29 5.57 -7.02 -3.32
CA LEU A 29 6.60 -6.84 -2.30
C LEU A 29 6.87 -5.34 -2.08
N CYS A 30 6.58 -4.85 -0.88
CA CYS A 30 6.82 -3.48 -0.42
C CYS A 30 8.10 -3.43 0.42
N LEU A 31 9.05 -2.58 0.04
CA LEU A 31 10.35 -2.49 0.71
C LEU A 31 10.57 -1.10 1.28
N GLN A 32 11.24 -1.05 2.43
CA GLN A 32 11.70 0.16 3.10
C GLN A 32 13.21 0.12 3.32
N GLU A 33 13.84 1.29 3.43
CA GLU A 33 15.30 1.45 3.57
C GLU A 33 16.12 0.79 2.46
N GLY A 34 15.58 0.72 1.24
CA GLY A 34 16.31 0.29 0.06
C GLY A 34 17.00 1.45 -0.65
N ASP A 35 18.26 1.29 -1.03
CA ASP A 35 18.92 2.21 -1.95
C ASP A 35 18.36 2.02 -3.36
N GLY A 36 17.51 2.95 -3.81
CA GLY A 36 16.80 2.87 -5.09
C GLY A 36 17.72 2.69 -6.29
N VAL A 37 18.94 3.24 -6.27
CA VAL A 37 19.92 3.08 -7.37
C VAL A 37 20.45 1.65 -7.46
N ARG A 38 20.50 0.96 -6.32
CA ARG A 38 21.04 -0.40 -6.18
C ARG A 38 19.96 -1.48 -6.16
N MET A 39 18.69 -1.10 -6.12
CA MET A 39 17.58 -2.05 -6.17
C MET A 39 17.55 -2.74 -7.54
N PRO A 40 17.46 -4.08 -7.61
CA PRO A 40 17.41 -4.79 -8.88
C PRO A 40 16.08 -4.52 -9.60
N GLN A 41 16.07 -4.56 -10.94
CA GLN A 41 14.83 -4.40 -11.71
C GLN A 41 13.86 -5.58 -11.55
N GLN A 42 14.37 -6.72 -11.09
CA GLN A 42 13.62 -7.96 -10.93
C GLN A 42 14.13 -8.75 -9.71
N ILE A 43 13.23 -9.38 -8.97
CA ILE A 43 13.51 -10.30 -7.86
C ILE A 43 12.65 -11.55 -8.06
N GLY A 44 13.26 -12.65 -8.50
CA GLY A 44 12.52 -13.84 -8.91
C GLY A 44 11.54 -13.49 -10.04
N GLU A 45 10.25 -13.79 -9.83
CA GLU A 45 9.17 -13.46 -10.77
C GLU A 45 8.63 -12.02 -10.63
N LEU A 46 9.10 -11.27 -9.62
CA LEU A 46 8.61 -9.93 -9.34
C LEU A 46 9.37 -8.88 -10.13
N LYS A 47 8.66 -7.97 -10.77
CA LYS A 47 9.20 -6.80 -11.48
C LYS A 47 9.10 -5.55 -10.61
N LEU A 48 10.09 -4.67 -10.67
CA LEU A 48 10.06 -3.37 -10.01
C LEU A 48 8.97 -2.49 -10.67
N ALA A 49 7.97 -2.05 -9.89
CA ALA A 49 7.00 -1.06 -10.31
C ALA A 49 7.57 0.36 -10.18
N SER A 50 8.12 0.67 -9.00
CA SER A 50 8.70 1.98 -8.71
C SER A 50 9.63 1.91 -7.51
N ALA A 51 10.57 2.85 -7.45
CA ALA A 51 11.43 3.10 -6.30
C ALA A 51 11.64 4.61 -6.09
N THR A 52 12.06 5.00 -4.89
CA THR A 52 12.47 6.38 -4.59
C THR A 52 13.99 6.51 -4.65
N TYR A 53 14.49 7.62 -5.18
CA TYR A 53 15.93 7.80 -5.46
C TYR A 53 16.58 8.98 -4.75
N LYS A 54 15.82 9.76 -3.97
CA LYS A 54 16.33 10.99 -3.34
C LYS A 54 17.32 10.74 -2.19
N ASN A 55 17.35 9.53 -1.64
CA ASN A 55 18.24 9.14 -0.54
C ASN A 55 18.41 7.60 -0.49
N SER A 56 19.37 7.12 0.30
CA SER A 56 19.69 5.70 0.45
C SER A 56 18.73 4.90 1.34
N LEU A 57 17.74 5.56 1.96
CA LEU A 57 16.69 4.95 2.78
C LEU A 57 15.35 5.00 2.05
N GLY A 58 15.37 4.57 0.79
CA GLY A 58 14.25 4.64 -0.11
C GLY A 58 13.19 3.56 0.10
N LEU A 59 12.12 3.70 -0.66
CA LEU A 59 11.02 2.76 -0.79
C LEU A 59 11.09 2.10 -2.16
N ALA A 60 10.64 0.85 -2.24
CA ALA A 60 10.41 0.17 -3.52
C ALA A 60 9.13 -0.68 -3.47
N ILE A 61 8.48 -0.81 -4.61
CA ILE A 61 7.33 -1.72 -4.80
C ILE A 61 7.66 -2.63 -5.98
N TYR A 62 7.59 -3.94 -5.75
CA TYR A 62 7.65 -4.95 -6.78
C TYR A 62 6.30 -5.66 -6.89
N TYR A 63 6.00 -6.19 -8.08
CA TYR A 63 4.74 -6.86 -8.37
C TYR A 63 4.94 -8.05 -9.30
N ARG A 64 4.01 -9.00 -9.27
CA ARG A 64 3.98 -10.14 -10.18
C ARG A 64 3.21 -9.77 -11.46
N PRO A 65 3.84 -9.79 -12.64
CA PRO A 65 3.26 -9.25 -13.87
C PRO A 65 2.19 -10.13 -14.53
N ASP A 66 2.10 -11.41 -14.17
CA ASP A 66 1.00 -12.31 -14.55
C ASP A 66 -0.30 -12.04 -13.76
N ARG A 67 -0.19 -11.41 -12.59
CA ARG A 67 -1.31 -11.06 -11.70
C ARG A 67 -1.75 -9.61 -11.85
N PHE A 68 -0.81 -8.70 -12.08
CA PHE A 68 -1.09 -7.26 -12.09
C PHE A 68 -0.48 -6.53 -13.29
N THR A 69 -1.19 -5.50 -13.76
CA THR A 69 -0.61 -4.44 -14.60
C THR A 69 -0.37 -3.20 -13.74
N ALA A 70 0.88 -2.74 -13.64
CA ALA A 70 1.20 -1.47 -12.99
C ALA A 70 0.83 -0.29 -13.89
N LEU A 71 0.11 0.69 -13.36
CA LEU A 71 -0.31 1.89 -14.08
C LEU A 71 0.57 3.09 -13.73
N GLU A 72 0.23 3.79 -12.65
CA GLU A 72 0.91 4.99 -12.19
C GLU A 72 1.49 4.80 -10.80
N SER A 73 2.61 5.48 -10.53
CA SER A 73 3.25 5.48 -9.21
C SER A 73 3.51 6.91 -8.73
N HIS A 74 3.31 7.13 -7.44
CA HIS A 74 3.50 8.43 -6.79
C HIS A 74 4.33 8.29 -5.52
N ALA A 75 5.30 9.17 -5.35
CA ALA A 75 6.11 9.28 -4.14
C ALA A 75 5.82 10.61 -3.44
N PHE A 76 5.62 10.56 -2.12
CA PHE A 76 5.29 11.73 -1.31
C PHE A 76 6.29 11.95 -0.19
N THR A 77 6.75 13.20 -0.08
CA THR A 77 7.42 13.68 1.12
C THR A 77 6.37 14.10 2.14
N LEU A 78 6.41 13.50 3.33
CA LEU A 78 5.45 13.80 4.39
C LEU A 78 6.01 14.81 5.39
N ARG A 79 5.15 15.39 6.23
CA ARG A 79 5.50 16.43 7.20
C ARG A 79 6.81 16.12 7.93
N LYS A 80 7.77 17.04 7.87
CA LYS A 80 9.07 16.93 8.54
C LYS A 80 8.92 17.08 10.06
N SER A 81 9.82 16.42 10.80
CA SER A 81 10.05 16.78 12.20
C SER A 81 10.66 18.20 12.27
N ILE A 82 10.50 18.91 13.40
CA ILE A 82 11.14 20.23 13.58
C ILE A 82 12.67 20.09 13.45
N HIS A 83 13.25 18.99 13.93
CA HIS A 83 14.67 18.65 13.78
C HIS A 83 15.08 18.34 12.32
N ASP A 84 14.21 17.69 11.54
CA ASP A 84 14.46 17.36 10.13
C ASP A 84 14.39 18.60 9.23
N ARG A 85 13.67 19.64 9.67
CA ARG A 85 13.42 20.85 8.86
C ARG A 85 14.69 21.66 8.60
N VAL A 86 15.73 21.48 9.42
CA VAL A 86 16.97 22.28 9.40
C VAL A 86 18.14 21.51 8.75
N LEU A 87 18.12 20.17 8.72
CA LEU A 87 19.35 19.39 8.45
C LEU A 87 19.24 18.28 7.39
N GLN A 88 18.05 17.95 6.87
CA GLN A 88 17.92 16.84 5.91
C GLN A 88 17.07 17.14 4.66
N PRO A 89 17.48 16.63 3.48
CA PRO A 89 16.64 16.67 2.27
C PRO A 89 15.28 16.01 2.54
N ALA A 90 14.25 16.41 1.81
CA ALA A 90 12.91 15.89 2.03
C ALA A 90 12.85 14.39 1.67
N ILE A 91 12.81 13.54 2.70
CA ILE A 91 12.70 12.08 2.57
C ILE A 91 11.27 11.73 2.13
N GLU A 92 11.18 10.97 1.05
CA GLU A 92 9.94 10.35 0.59
C GLU A 92 9.56 9.21 1.54
N ARG A 93 8.38 9.29 2.13
CA ARG A 93 7.93 8.39 3.21
C ARG A 93 6.71 7.57 2.84
N LEU A 94 6.14 7.85 1.67
CA LEU A 94 5.05 7.10 1.06
C LEU A 94 5.38 6.92 -0.41
N LEU A 95 5.37 5.68 -0.88
CA LEU A 95 5.41 5.31 -2.28
C LEU A 95 4.18 4.48 -2.55
N THR A 96 3.44 4.80 -3.61
CA THR A 96 2.23 4.06 -3.96
C THR A 96 2.15 3.81 -5.45
N THR A 97 1.58 2.68 -5.82
CA THR A 97 1.35 2.27 -7.21
C THR A 97 -0.10 1.81 -7.36
N ARG A 98 -0.76 2.31 -8.41
CA ARG A 98 -2.04 1.79 -8.85
C ARG A 98 -1.81 0.58 -9.76
N PHE A 99 -2.51 -0.50 -9.47
CA PHE A 99 -2.47 -1.73 -10.24
C PHE A 99 -3.86 -2.07 -10.77
N VAL A 100 -3.93 -2.67 -11.95
CA VAL A 100 -5.08 -3.45 -12.38
C VAL A 100 -4.84 -4.89 -11.94
N ASP A 101 -5.75 -5.46 -11.13
CA ASP A 101 -5.76 -6.88 -10.80
C ASP A 101 -6.36 -7.68 -11.94
N LEU A 102 -5.55 -8.47 -12.64
CA LEU A 102 -5.97 -9.20 -13.84
C LEU A 102 -6.97 -10.32 -13.54
N VAL A 103 -7.06 -10.79 -12.29
CA VAL A 103 -8.02 -11.84 -11.92
C VAL A 103 -9.38 -11.27 -11.55
N SER A 104 -9.43 -10.11 -10.88
CA SER A 104 -10.72 -9.48 -10.52
C SER A 104 -11.19 -8.43 -11.53
N GLY A 105 -10.32 -7.96 -12.41
CA GLY A 105 -10.57 -6.85 -13.33
C GLY A 105 -10.68 -5.49 -12.64
N GLN A 106 -10.33 -5.39 -11.36
CA GLN A 106 -10.47 -4.17 -10.57
C GLN A 106 -9.15 -3.44 -10.40
N ASP A 107 -9.23 -2.11 -10.34
CA ASP A 107 -8.11 -1.30 -9.89
C ASP A 107 -7.92 -1.44 -8.39
N ILE A 108 -6.67 -1.49 -7.96
CA ILE A 108 -6.27 -1.43 -6.56
C ILE A 108 -5.13 -0.44 -6.36
N GLN A 109 -5.06 0.16 -5.18
CA GLN A 109 -3.96 1.05 -4.78
C GLN A 109 -3.14 0.38 -3.69
N LEU A 110 -1.85 0.14 -3.94
CA LEU A 110 -0.93 -0.44 -2.95
C LEU A 110 0.17 0.55 -2.60
N ALA A 111 0.57 0.60 -1.34
CA ALA A 111 1.56 1.56 -0.86
C ALA A 111 2.56 0.94 0.12
N SER A 112 3.82 1.34 -0.06
CA SER A 112 4.91 1.16 0.90
C SER A 112 5.08 2.45 1.71
N PHE A 113 5.14 2.34 3.03
CA PHE A 113 5.25 3.46 3.95
C PHE A 113 6.44 3.29 4.89
N HIS A 114 7.16 4.39 5.15
CA HIS A 114 8.21 4.42 6.17
C HIS A 114 8.11 5.72 6.96
N ALA A 115 7.64 5.63 8.21
CA ALA A 115 7.47 6.78 9.08
C ALA A 115 8.81 7.39 9.51
N SER A 116 8.75 8.54 10.19
CA SER A 116 9.94 9.11 10.83
C SER A 116 10.53 8.18 11.89
N PRO A 117 11.87 8.17 12.07
CA PRO A 117 12.56 7.31 13.02
C PRO A 117 12.15 7.58 14.46
N LEU A 118 12.58 6.71 15.39
CA LEU A 118 12.23 6.78 16.83
C LEU A 118 12.63 8.08 17.54
N SER A 119 13.56 8.86 17.00
CA SER A 119 13.89 10.20 17.51
C SER A 119 12.75 11.22 17.31
N ALA A 120 11.81 10.93 16.41
CA ALA A 120 10.61 11.74 16.22
C ALA A 120 9.49 11.35 17.18
N THR A 121 8.62 12.31 17.48
CA THR A 121 7.48 12.08 18.38
C THR A 121 6.43 11.18 17.73
N ASN A 122 5.73 10.41 18.57
CA ASN A 122 4.57 9.63 18.15
C ASN A 122 3.47 10.50 17.49
N LEU A 123 3.31 11.74 17.95
CA LEU A 123 2.38 12.70 17.36
C LEU A 123 2.77 13.03 15.91
N LEU A 124 4.06 13.20 15.61
CA LEU A 124 4.51 13.43 14.24
C LEU A 124 4.18 12.24 13.35
N ARG A 125 4.54 11.03 13.78
CA ARG A 125 4.24 9.80 13.03
C ARG A 125 2.75 9.66 12.75
N ARG A 126 1.90 9.88 13.76
CA ARG A 126 0.45 9.88 13.58
C ARG A 126 -0.04 10.91 12.56
N ARG A 127 0.55 12.11 12.55
CA ARG A 127 0.26 13.14 11.53
C ARG A 127 0.73 12.71 10.14
N GLN A 128 1.90 12.07 10.02
CA GLN A 128 2.39 11.54 8.74
C GLN A 128 1.47 10.45 8.20
N ILE A 129 1.02 9.53 9.07
CA ILE A 129 0.06 8.50 8.69
C ILE A 129 -1.25 9.12 8.20
N GLY A 130 -1.76 10.15 8.89
CA GLY A 130 -2.94 10.90 8.43
C GLY A 130 -2.78 11.48 7.04
N GLN A 131 -1.68 12.21 6.81
CA GLN A 131 -1.37 12.77 5.49
C GLN A 131 -1.24 11.68 4.41
N ALA A 132 -0.64 10.53 4.75
CA ALA A 132 -0.54 9.41 3.82
C ALA A 132 -1.92 8.86 3.45
N LEU A 133 -2.82 8.70 4.42
CA LEU A 133 -4.20 8.26 4.16
C LEU A 133 -4.97 9.28 3.32
N ASP A 134 -4.77 10.59 3.53
CA ASP A 134 -5.39 11.64 2.71
C ASP A 134 -4.92 11.56 1.25
N HIS A 135 -3.60 11.40 1.02
CA HIS A 135 -3.04 11.22 -0.33
C HIS A 135 -3.59 9.97 -1.02
N LEU A 136 -3.65 8.85 -0.28
CA LEU A 136 -4.17 7.59 -0.82
C LEU A 136 -5.67 7.67 -1.11
N ALA A 137 -6.45 8.36 -0.29
CA ALA A 137 -7.87 8.58 -0.54
C ALA A 137 -8.09 9.41 -1.81
N ALA A 138 -7.27 10.44 -2.03
CA ALA A 138 -7.33 11.28 -3.23
C ALA A 138 -6.93 10.53 -4.52
N LEU A 139 -5.92 9.66 -4.47
CA LEU A 139 -5.44 8.91 -5.64
C LEU A 139 -6.31 7.70 -5.99
N SER A 140 -6.83 7.00 -4.98
CA SER A 140 -7.50 5.72 -5.18
C SER A 140 -8.82 5.82 -5.92
N ASN A 141 -9.47 7.00 -6.00
CA ASN A 141 -10.80 7.19 -6.59
C ASN A 141 -11.83 6.13 -6.11
N GLY A 142 -11.73 5.78 -4.82
CA GLY A 142 -12.59 4.79 -4.16
C GLY A 142 -12.19 3.32 -4.40
N SER A 143 -11.16 3.03 -5.18
CA SER A 143 -10.64 1.66 -5.36
C SER A 143 -10.12 1.07 -4.04
N PRO A 144 -10.16 -0.26 -3.87
CA PRO A 144 -9.52 -0.93 -2.74
C PRO A 144 -8.09 -0.43 -2.55
N THR A 145 -7.76 -0.04 -1.32
CA THR A 145 -6.50 0.61 -0.99
C THR A 145 -5.83 -0.04 0.19
N LEU A 146 -4.52 -0.25 0.08
CA LEU A 146 -3.70 -0.88 1.09
C LEU A 146 -2.38 -0.13 1.27
N MET A 147 -2.00 0.12 2.51
CA MET A 147 -0.71 0.68 2.89
C MET A 147 -0.06 -0.21 3.94
N THR A 148 1.17 -0.62 3.68
CA THR A 148 1.98 -1.46 4.57
C THR A 148 3.41 -0.92 4.65
N GLY A 149 4.15 -1.32 5.67
CA GLY A 149 5.53 -0.85 5.87
C GLY A 149 5.86 -0.61 7.33
N ASP A 150 6.97 0.10 7.55
CA ASP A 150 7.47 0.45 8.87
C ASP A 150 6.87 1.77 9.36
N PHE A 151 5.94 1.68 10.31
CA PHE A 151 5.29 2.83 10.90
C PHE A 151 6.06 3.41 12.09
N ASN A 152 7.11 2.72 12.56
CA ASN A 152 7.95 3.12 13.69
C ASN A 152 7.11 3.54 14.91
N TYR A 153 5.94 2.93 15.16
CA TYR A 153 4.92 3.44 16.10
C TYR A 153 4.80 2.56 17.38
N PRO A 154 5.65 2.75 18.40
CA PRO A 154 5.77 1.83 19.54
C PRO A 154 4.60 1.86 20.54
N LEU A 155 4.03 3.04 20.82
CA LEU A 155 3.14 3.26 21.96
C LEU A 155 1.79 3.86 21.54
N LEU A 156 0.77 3.75 22.40
CA LEU A 156 -0.52 4.44 22.27
C LEU A 156 -1.18 4.24 20.89
N ARG A 157 -1.49 2.98 20.56
CA ARG A 157 -2.12 2.58 19.28
C ARG A 157 -3.59 2.99 19.15
N GLY A 158 -4.33 3.11 20.25
CA GLY A 158 -5.76 3.47 20.22
C GLY A 158 -6.07 4.76 19.43
N PRO A 159 -5.37 5.88 19.66
CA PRO A 159 -5.51 7.08 18.84
C PRO A 159 -5.21 6.89 17.34
N LEU A 160 -4.26 6.01 17.00
CA LEU A 160 -3.93 5.70 15.61
C LEU A 160 -5.05 4.89 14.96
N ILE A 161 -5.55 3.85 15.65
CA ILE A 161 -6.68 3.03 15.20
C ILE A 161 -7.89 3.93 14.90
N ARG A 162 -8.28 4.78 15.86
CA ARG A 162 -9.40 5.72 15.65
C ARG A 162 -9.20 6.67 14.49
N GLN A 163 -7.96 7.06 14.20
CA GLN A 163 -7.67 7.92 13.06
C GLN A 163 -7.78 7.16 11.74
N ALA A 164 -7.28 5.92 11.68
CA ALA A 164 -7.44 5.05 10.52
C ALA A 164 -8.93 4.77 10.23
N GLU A 165 -9.71 4.43 11.26
CA GLU A 165 -11.14 4.17 11.14
C GLU A 165 -11.91 5.38 10.61
N ARG A 166 -11.59 6.60 11.08
CA ARG A 166 -12.18 7.85 10.55
C ARG A 166 -11.86 8.10 9.08
N ALA A 167 -10.72 7.61 8.59
CA ALA A 167 -10.36 7.65 7.17
C ALA A 167 -10.97 6.47 6.38
N GLY A 168 -11.70 5.56 7.04
CA GLY A 168 -12.29 4.38 6.43
C GLY A 168 -11.33 3.20 6.28
N PHE A 169 -10.21 3.19 7.01
CA PHE A 169 -9.22 2.11 6.99
C PHE A 169 -9.28 1.27 8.28
N SER A 170 -9.07 -0.04 8.14
CA SER A 170 -8.79 -0.95 9.24
C SER A 170 -7.27 -1.05 9.48
N LEU A 171 -6.86 -1.24 10.74
CA LEU A 171 -5.47 -1.48 11.13
C LEU A 171 -5.30 -2.93 11.56
N ASN A 172 -4.40 -3.65 10.88
CA ASN A 172 -4.09 -5.05 11.16
C ASN A 172 -2.62 -5.17 11.57
N LEU A 173 -2.38 -5.65 12.79
CA LEU A 173 -1.04 -5.96 13.27
C LEU A 173 -0.64 -7.36 12.81
N SER A 174 0.66 -7.57 12.66
CA SER A 174 1.22 -8.91 12.51
C SER A 174 1.03 -9.76 13.78
N ASP A 175 1.01 -11.08 13.59
CA ASP A 175 0.88 -12.09 14.66
C ASP A 175 2.05 -12.13 15.66
N GLY A 176 3.14 -11.42 15.39
CA GLY A 176 4.33 -11.31 16.23
C GLY A 176 5.08 -9.99 16.03
N PRO A 177 5.99 -9.62 16.94
CA PRO A 177 6.74 -8.39 16.83
C PRO A 177 7.73 -8.47 15.66
N THR A 178 7.94 -7.34 15.01
CA THR A 178 8.70 -7.24 13.76
C THR A 178 10.07 -6.61 13.97
N TYR A 179 10.19 -5.59 14.83
CA TYR A 179 11.42 -4.86 15.08
C TYR A 179 12.10 -5.32 16.38
N PHE A 180 13.40 -5.61 16.33
CA PHE A 180 14.21 -5.93 17.50
C PHE A 180 15.01 -4.71 18.00
N TYR A 181 14.60 -4.13 19.12
CA TYR A 181 15.37 -3.09 19.79
C TYR A 181 16.58 -3.65 20.54
N THR A 182 16.39 -4.80 21.19
CA THR A 182 17.47 -5.63 21.75
C THR A 182 17.21 -7.10 21.43
N LYS A 183 18.11 -8.01 21.84
CA LYS A 183 17.89 -9.46 21.68
C LYS A 183 16.61 -9.96 22.38
N SER A 184 16.15 -9.26 23.43
CA SER A 184 15.01 -9.68 24.26
C SER A 184 13.81 -8.74 24.19
N ILE A 185 13.95 -7.59 23.52
CA ILE A 185 12.90 -6.57 23.42
C ILE A 185 12.58 -6.35 21.95
N ALA A 186 11.34 -6.67 21.57
CA ALA A 186 10.84 -6.50 20.22
C ALA A 186 9.48 -5.78 20.20
N TYR A 187 9.20 -5.07 19.12
CA TYR A 187 8.00 -4.24 18.94
C TYR A 187 7.32 -4.52 17.60
N HIS A 188 6.02 -4.24 17.52
CA HIS A 188 5.30 -4.22 16.23
C HIS A 188 5.40 -2.83 15.61
N PHE A 189 6.33 -2.67 14.69
CA PHE A 189 6.50 -1.45 13.90
C PHE A 189 5.93 -1.59 12.51
N ASP A 190 5.90 -2.82 11.98
CA ASP A 190 5.39 -3.12 10.67
C ASP A 190 3.95 -3.61 10.80
N PHE A 191 3.04 -2.97 10.08
CA PHE A 191 1.63 -3.35 10.09
C PHE A 191 0.93 -2.87 8.82
N LEU A 192 -0.35 -3.23 8.71
CA LEU A 192 -1.18 -3.05 7.54
C LEU A 192 -2.34 -2.09 7.85
N LEU A 193 -2.53 -1.09 6.99
CA LEU A 193 -3.74 -0.28 6.90
C LEU A 193 -4.47 -0.58 5.58
N SER A 194 -5.75 -0.91 5.63
CA SER A 194 -6.49 -1.32 4.43
C SER A 194 -7.94 -0.86 4.41
N ARG A 195 -8.48 -0.65 3.20
CA ARG A 195 -9.90 -0.41 2.92
C ARG A 195 -10.30 -1.15 1.65
N GLY A 196 -11.46 -1.81 1.67
CA GLY A 196 -11.93 -2.62 0.52
C GLY A 196 -11.21 -3.96 0.38
N PHE A 197 -10.52 -4.40 1.43
CA PHE A 197 -9.89 -5.71 1.52
C PHE A 197 -10.43 -6.46 2.73
N ASP A 198 -10.61 -7.76 2.57
CA ASP A 198 -10.65 -8.70 3.69
C ASP A 198 -9.22 -9.14 3.99
N VAL A 199 -8.79 -8.98 5.24
CA VAL A 199 -7.43 -9.33 5.68
C VAL A 199 -7.53 -10.58 6.53
N GLN A 200 -7.15 -11.72 5.95
CA GLN A 200 -7.27 -13.02 6.58
C GLN A 200 -6.15 -13.25 7.61
N LEU A 201 -4.93 -12.87 7.26
CA LEU A 201 -3.75 -13.09 8.10
C LEU A 201 -2.66 -12.05 7.81
N VAL A 202 -1.97 -11.62 8.87
CA VAL A 202 -0.71 -10.88 8.79
C VAL A 202 0.33 -11.68 9.59
N GLU A 203 1.10 -12.51 8.90
CA GLU A 203 2.09 -13.42 9.47
C GLU A 203 3.46 -12.74 9.58
N THR A 204 4.16 -12.96 10.69
CA THR A 204 5.54 -12.50 10.89
C THR A 204 6.51 -13.60 10.46
N LEU A 205 7.27 -13.37 9.38
CA LEU A 205 8.20 -14.36 8.85
C LEU A 205 9.49 -14.47 9.70
N GLY A 206 10.30 -15.48 9.41
CA GLY A 206 11.58 -15.70 10.09
C GLY A 206 12.52 -14.49 10.00
N ARG A 207 13.37 -14.32 11.02
CA ARG A 207 14.36 -13.25 11.05
C ARG A 207 15.45 -13.47 9.98
N GLY A 208 15.79 -12.40 9.26
CA GLY A 208 16.89 -12.36 8.29
C GLY A 208 18.03 -11.43 8.72
N LEU A 209 18.69 -10.83 7.73
CA LEU A 209 19.80 -9.88 7.91
C LEU A 209 19.37 -8.50 8.44
N SER A 210 18.08 -8.18 8.35
CA SER A 210 17.50 -6.95 8.92
C SER A 210 17.33 -7.04 10.44
N ASP A 211 17.19 -5.89 11.09
CA ASP A 211 16.66 -5.75 12.45
C ASP A 211 15.13 -5.80 12.49
N HIS A 212 14.49 -5.81 11.32
CA HIS A 212 13.08 -6.14 11.14
C HIS A 212 12.89 -7.59 10.70
N ARG A 213 11.69 -8.12 10.95
CA ARG A 213 11.18 -9.35 10.35
C ARG A 213 10.20 -8.97 9.23
N PRO A 214 10.24 -9.65 8.08
CA PRO A 214 9.23 -9.43 7.04
C PRO A 214 7.84 -9.80 7.57
N ILE A 215 6.81 -9.09 7.09
CA ILE A 215 5.41 -9.49 7.30
C ILE A 215 4.79 -9.96 5.98
N LEU A 216 4.05 -11.06 6.04
CA LEU A 216 3.30 -11.64 4.91
C LEU A 216 1.80 -11.49 5.18
N MET A 217 1.13 -10.80 4.27
CA MET A 217 -0.29 -10.49 4.36
C MET A 217 -1.05 -11.34 3.34
N THR A 218 -2.08 -12.05 3.80
CA THR A 218 -3.03 -12.73 2.91
C THR A 218 -4.34 -11.96 2.92
N THR A 219 -4.74 -11.47 1.74
CA THR A 219 -5.91 -10.61 1.60
C THR A 219 -6.77 -10.99 0.40
N GLU A 220 -8.04 -10.59 0.44
CA GLU A 220 -8.97 -10.69 -0.68
C GLU A 220 -9.59 -9.32 -0.95
N ILE A 221 -9.81 -9.00 -2.24
CA ILE A 221 -10.52 -7.78 -2.60
C ILE A 221 -12.00 -8.00 -2.27
N LEU A 222 -12.57 -7.13 -1.44
CA LEU A 222 -14.00 -7.13 -1.19
C LEU A 222 -14.70 -6.69 -2.48
N LYS A 223 -15.57 -7.55 -3.02
CA LYS A 223 -16.43 -7.16 -4.14
C LYS A 223 -17.23 -5.94 -3.72
N ARG A 224 -17.19 -4.86 -4.51
CA ARG A 224 -18.18 -3.79 -4.37
C ARG A 224 -19.56 -4.42 -4.51
N ALA A 225 -20.40 -4.27 -3.49
CA ALA A 225 -21.82 -4.57 -3.64
C ALA A 225 -22.31 -3.75 -4.85
N GLY A 226 -22.90 -4.43 -5.83
CA GLY A 226 -23.20 -3.85 -7.13
C GLY A 226 -23.94 -2.52 -6.98
N LEU A 227 -23.36 -1.46 -7.54
CA LEU A 227 -24.19 -0.44 -8.16
C LEU A 227 -24.87 -1.16 -9.32
N ASN A 228 -26.12 -1.57 -9.13
CA ASN A 228 -27.01 -1.84 -10.24
C ASN A 228 -27.05 -0.54 -11.05
N LEU A 229 -26.18 -0.44 -12.07
CA LEU A 229 -26.43 0.46 -13.17
C LEU A 229 -27.74 -0.03 -13.78
N PRO A 230 -28.81 0.78 -13.82
CA PRO A 230 -30.00 0.38 -14.55
C PRO A 230 -29.55 0.03 -15.96
N GLU A 231 -29.94 -1.15 -16.44
CA GLU A 231 -29.83 -1.48 -17.85
C GLU A 231 -30.44 -0.30 -18.61
N ILE A 232 -29.63 0.34 -19.44
CA ILE A 232 -30.12 1.32 -20.39
C ILE A 232 -30.98 0.49 -21.34
N GLY A 233 -32.29 0.47 -21.07
CA GLY A 233 -33.27 -0.19 -21.90
C GLY A 233 -33.04 0.22 -23.34
N SER A 234 -32.91 -0.77 -24.22
CA SER A 234 -32.97 -0.57 -25.65
C SER A 234 -34.22 0.26 -25.95
N ALA A 235 -34.01 1.50 -26.36
CA ALA A 235 -35.07 2.34 -26.87
C ALA A 235 -35.63 1.64 -28.12
N GLU A 236 -36.77 0.96 -27.95
CA GLU A 236 -37.63 0.62 -29.07
C GLU A 236 -38.01 1.92 -29.75
N ALA A 237 -37.65 2.00 -31.03
CA ALA A 237 -38.03 3.07 -31.92
C ALA A 237 -39.57 3.11 -32.01
N ALA A 238 -40.19 4.07 -31.32
CA ALA A 238 -41.56 4.46 -31.59
C ALA A 238 -41.61 5.05 -33.01
N GLY A 239 -42.26 4.32 -33.91
CA GLY A 239 -42.52 4.75 -35.29
C GLY A 239 -43.39 6.00 -35.36
N PRO A 240 -43.41 6.70 -36.52
CA PRO A 240 -44.09 7.97 -36.66
C PRO A 240 -45.61 7.78 -36.62
N THR A 241 -46.26 8.50 -35.71
CA THR A 241 -47.71 8.69 -35.70
C THR A 241 -48.15 9.45 -36.95
N ALA A 242 -49.09 8.84 -37.68
CA ALA A 242 -49.69 9.36 -38.89
C ALA A 242 -50.45 10.68 -38.65
N SER A 243 -50.29 11.60 -39.60
CA SER A 243 -51.10 12.80 -39.76
C SER A 243 -52.50 12.43 -40.25
N VAL A 244 -53.54 12.93 -39.57
CA VAL A 244 -54.88 13.06 -40.13
C VAL A 244 -55.15 14.55 -40.21
N PHE A 245 -55.00 15.11 -41.41
CA PHE A 245 -55.62 16.37 -41.78
C PHE A 245 -57.00 16.04 -42.33
N ASP A 246 -57.98 16.79 -41.84
CA ASP A 246 -59.36 16.87 -42.33
C ASP A 246 -59.38 17.21 -43.82
N GLU A 247 -60.18 16.48 -44.60
CA GLU A 247 -60.72 16.98 -45.87
C GLU A 247 -62.25 17.05 -45.79
N VAL A 248 -62.72 18.24 -46.16
CA VAL A 248 -64.08 18.69 -46.36
C VAL A 248 -64.41 18.49 -47.84
N GLU A 249 -65.39 17.63 -48.13
CA GLU A 249 -66.49 17.72 -49.13
C GLU A 249 -67.04 16.33 -49.49
#